data_AF-A0A979FTQ2-F1
#
_entry.id   AF-A0A979FTQ2-F1
#
_cell.length_a   1.000
_cell.length_b   1.000
_cell.length_c   1.000
_cell.angle_alpha   90.00
_cell.angle_beta   90.00
_cell.angle_gamma   90.00
#
_symmetry.space_group_name_H-M   'P 1'
#
loop_
_entity.id
_entity.type
_entity.pdbx_description
1 polymer ?
#
loop_
_entity_poly.entity_id
_entity_poly.type
_entity_poly.pdbx_seq_one_letter_code
_entity_poly.pdbx_strand_id
1 'polypeptide(L)'
;MRDVFITTALSNDGSLANQRRLCRAEGGEPLVIKTKRVRDKAVQLVKDYAIKASPNLDKVAWLSATGNETNLSLPFTWPDGSDISNCASNTNDTKTSFNTDGPATRLSEKNVILRAGMKTDLKYKVLCSTYSGGK
;
A
#
# COMPACT_ATOMS: atom_id res chain seq x y z
N MET A 1 15.53 13.46 -3.48
CA MET A 1 14.99 12.07 -3.49
C MET A 1 13.63 12.13 -2.82
N ARG A 2 12.55 11.59 -3.42
CA ARG A 2 11.23 11.54 -2.74
C ARG A 2 11.38 10.76 -1.44
N ASP A 3 10.96 11.32 -0.33
CA ASP A 3 10.95 10.59 0.94
C ASP A 3 9.63 9.84 1.10
N VAL A 4 9.66 8.75 1.84
CA VAL A 4 8.49 7.90 2.09
C VAL A 4 7.97 8.20 3.49
N PHE A 5 6.66 8.32 3.64
CA PHE A 5 6.02 8.46 4.94
C PHE A 5 4.73 7.66 5.01
N ILE A 6 4.18 7.55 6.21
CA ILE A 6 2.92 6.88 6.49
C ILE A 6 1.98 7.87 7.18
N THR A 7 0.72 7.93 6.77
CA THR A 7 -0.19 8.97 7.27
C THR A 7 -0.42 8.88 8.77
N THR A 8 -0.67 10.02 9.38
CA THR A 8 -1.19 10.08 10.75
C THR A 8 -2.63 9.57 10.79
N ALA A 9 -3.45 10.01 9.83
CA ALA A 9 -4.85 9.63 9.69
C ALA A 9 -5.04 8.14 9.31
N LEU A 10 -6.17 7.59 9.74
CA LEU A 10 -6.62 6.23 9.42
C LEU A 10 -7.80 6.26 8.45
N SER A 11 -7.89 5.25 7.60
CA SER A 11 -8.96 5.08 6.63
C SER A 11 -9.39 3.63 6.51
N ASN A 12 -10.70 3.41 6.43
CA ASN A 12 -11.24 2.14 5.98
C ASN A 12 -11.53 2.10 4.47
N ASP A 13 -11.19 3.17 3.75
CA ASP A 13 -11.32 3.31 2.32
C ASP A 13 -9.93 3.24 1.67
N GLY A 14 -9.68 2.14 0.95
CA GLY A 14 -8.46 1.86 0.21
C GLY A 14 -8.44 2.43 -1.21
N SER A 15 -9.49 3.14 -1.65
CA SER A 15 -9.54 3.71 -2.99
C SER A 15 -8.43 4.74 -3.22
N LEU A 16 -7.93 4.79 -4.46
CA LEU A 16 -6.88 5.74 -4.85
C LEU A 16 -7.31 7.20 -4.62
N ALA A 17 -8.58 7.52 -4.81
CA ALA A 17 -9.11 8.86 -4.55
C ALA A 17 -8.95 9.26 -3.08
N ASN A 18 -9.31 8.36 -2.16
CA ASN A 18 -9.15 8.63 -0.73
C ASN A 18 -7.67 8.63 -0.31
N GLN A 19 -6.86 7.70 -0.83
CA GLN A 19 -5.41 7.72 -0.58
C GLN A 19 -4.78 9.04 -1.04
N ARG A 20 -5.14 9.55 -2.23
CA ARG A 20 -4.70 10.87 -2.71
C ARG A 20 -5.12 11.97 -1.76
N ARG A 21 -6.38 12.00 -1.32
CA ARG A 21 -6.88 13.00 -0.37
C ARG A 21 -6.04 13.03 0.91
N LEU A 22 -5.75 11.86 1.49
CA LEU A 22 -4.97 11.75 2.74
C LEU A 22 -3.50 12.12 2.55
N CYS A 23 -2.83 11.57 1.54
CA CYS A 23 -1.42 11.91 1.29
C CYS A 23 -1.25 13.40 1.00
N ARG A 24 -2.16 14.02 0.23
CA ARG A 24 -2.10 15.45 -0.10
C ARG A 24 -2.28 16.34 1.12
N ALA A 25 -3.17 15.96 2.04
CA ALA A 25 -3.36 16.67 3.29
C ALA A 25 -2.08 16.71 4.16
N GLU A 26 -1.19 15.74 3.97
CA GLU A 26 0.12 15.63 4.64
C GLU A 26 1.30 15.98 3.71
N GLY A 27 1.06 16.66 2.58
CA GLY A 27 2.13 17.17 1.71
C GLY A 27 2.77 16.14 0.77
N GLY A 28 2.02 15.12 0.36
CA GLY A 28 2.52 14.08 -0.54
C GLY A 28 1.49 13.48 -1.49
N GLU A 29 1.86 12.35 -2.07
CA GLU A 29 1.06 11.55 -3.00
C GLU A 29 1.14 10.06 -2.65
N PRO A 30 0.16 9.24 -3.08
CA PRO A 30 0.18 7.80 -2.80
C PRO A 30 1.48 7.14 -3.28
N LEU A 31 2.06 6.27 -2.43
CA LEU A 31 3.38 5.70 -2.68
C LEU A 31 3.37 4.74 -3.88
N VAL A 32 4.36 4.89 -4.76
CA VAL A 32 4.71 3.92 -5.82
C VAL A 32 6.13 3.39 -5.55
N ILE A 33 6.27 2.06 -5.46
CA ILE A 33 7.54 1.43 -5.07
C ILE A 33 8.30 0.97 -6.32
N LYS A 34 9.30 1.77 -6.75
CA LYS A 34 10.14 1.47 -7.93
C LYS A 34 11.55 0.97 -7.60
N THR A 35 11.95 0.97 -6.33
CA THR A 35 13.30 0.54 -5.90
C THR A 35 13.26 -0.18 -4.56
N LYS A 36 14.23 -1.09 -4.33
CA LYS A 36 14.40 -1.80 -3.05
C LYS A 36 14.52 -0.84 -1.85
N ARG A 37 15.24 0.27 -2.01
CA ARG A 37 15.39 1.27 -0.93
C ARG A 37 14.05 1.91 -0.52
N VAL A 38 13.16 2.18 -1.49
CA VAL A 38 11.82 2.70 -1.22
C VAL A 38 10.97 1.65 -0.52
N ARG A 39 11.04 0.38 -0.97
CA ARG A 39 10.38 -0.75 -0.32
C ARG A 39 10.82 -0.88 1.14
N ASP A 40 12.12 -0.95 1.39
CA ASP A 40 12.66 -1.22 2.73
C ASP A 40 12.25 -0.11 3.72
N LYS A 41 12.23 1.15 3.27
CA LYS A 41 11.67 2.27 4.04
C LYS A 41 10.18 2.10 4.31
N ALA A 42 9.38 1.75 3.30
CA ALA A 42 7.94 1.55 3.47
C ALA A 42 7.64 0.42 4.46
N VAL A 43 8.34 -0.70 4.35
CA VAL A 43 8.22 -1.84 5.28
C VAL A 43 8.58 -1.42 6.70
N GLN A 44 9.66 -0.65 6.88
CA GLN A 44 10.05 -0.15 8.20
C GLN A 44 8.97 0.77 8.80
N LEU A 45 8.38 1.65 8.00
CA LEU A 45 7.27 2.51 8.44
C LEU A 45 6.03 1.70 8.85
N VAL A 46 5.73 0.60 8.15
CA VAL A 46 4.64 -0.30 8.53
C VAL A 46 4.96 -0.99 9.86
N LYS A 47 6.18 -1.51 10.04
CA LYS A 47 6.63 -2.11 11.31
C LYS A 47 6.48 -1.15 12.49
N ASP A 48 6.87 0.10 12.30
CA ASP A 48 6.95 1.05 13.41
C ASP A 48 5.57 1.68 13.72
N TYR A 49 4.78 2.03 12.69
CA TYR A 49 3.64 2.93 12.85
C TYR A 49 2.29 2.39 12.39
N ALA A 50 2.25 1.28 11.66
CA ALA A 50 0.97 0.74 11.18
C ALA A 50 0.20 -0.04 12.26
N ILE A 51 -1.07 -0.30 11.97
CA ILE A 51 -1.99 -0.98 12.88
C ILE A 51 -2.08 -2.46 12.48
N LYS A 52 -2.17 -3.34 13.47
CA LYS A 52 -2.41 -4.78 13.26
C LYS A 52 -3.74 -4.99 12.54
N ALA A 53 -3.75 -5.82 11.50
CA ALA A 53 -4.98 -6.16 10.79
C ALA A 53 -5.96 -6.99 11.64
N SER A 54 -5.45 -7.74 12.62
CA SER A 54 -6.20 -8.44 13.66
C SER A 54 -5.23 -8.89 14.76
N PRO A 55 -5.67 -9.44 15.90
CA PRO A 55 -4.78 -9.91 16.97
C PRO A 55 -3.68 -10.88 16.49
N ASN A 56 -3.97 -11.66 15.44
CA ASN A 56 -3.10 -12.70 14.89
C ASN A 56 -2.50 -12.35 13.52
N LEU A 57 -2.72 -11.12 13.02
CA LEU A 57 -2.24 -10.69 11.70
C LEU A 57 -1.19 -9.59 11.81
N ASP A 58 -0.44 -9.47 10.72
CA ASP A 58 0.61 -8.46 10.53
C ASP A 58 0.07 -7.04 10.66
N LYS A 59 0.96 -6.11 11.03
CA LYS A 59 0.72 -4.68 10.80
C LYS A 59 0.65 -4.42 9.30
N VAL A 60 -0.34 -3.61 8.88
CA VAL A 60 -0.58 -3.30 7.48
C VAL A 60 -0.93 -1.83 7.25
N ALA A 61 -0.56 -1.32 6.07
CA ALA A 61 -0.96 0.00 5.59
C ALA A 61 -1.44 -0.08 4.14
N TRP A 62 -2.37 0.81 3.77
CA TRP A 62 -2.83 0.93 2.38
C TRP A 62 -1.68 1.25 1.44
N LEU A 63 -1.69 0.58 0.30
CA LEU A 63 -0.76 0.77 -0.80
C LEU A 63 -1.54 1.24 -2.03
N SER A 64 -0.91 2.08 -2.86
CA SER A 64 -1.60 2.69 -4.01
C SER A 64 -1.84 1.74 -5.17
N ALA A 65 -1.20 0.57 -5.15
CA ALA A 65 -1.41 -0.44 -6.16
C ALA A 65 -2.81 -1.06 -6.06
N THR A 66 -3.29 -1.55 -7.19
CA THR A 66 -4.57 -2.23 -7.29
C THR A 66 -4.43 -3.56 -8.00
N GLY A 67 -5.19 -4.56 -7.56
CA GLY A 67 -5.35 -5.82 -8.26
C GLY A 67 -6.47 -5.74 -9.27
N ASN A 68 -6.38 -6.57 -10.31
CA ASN A 68 -7.51 -6.79 -11.20
C ASN A 68 -8.64 -7.52 -10.44
N GLU A 69 -9.87 -7.02 -10.57
CA GLU A 69 -11.07 -7.58 -9.93
C GLU A 69 -11.56 -8.86 -10.60
N THR A 70 -11.41 -8.93 -11.93
CA THR A 70 -11.94 -10.01 -12.78
C THR A 70 -10.96 -11.18 -12.90
N ASN A 71 -9.65 -10.91 -12.82
CA ASN A 71 -8.62 -11.93 -12.96
C ASN A 71 -7.53 -11.80 -11.90
N LEU A 72 -7.62 -12.64 -10.88
CA LEU A 72 -6.68 -12.67 -9.75
C LEU A 72 -5.28 -13.18 -10.11
N SER A 73 -5.10 -13.78 -11.29
CA SER A 73 -3.79 -14.22 -11.78
C SER A 73 -2.95 -13.10 -12.39
N LEU A 74 -3.57 -11.96 -12.70
CA LEU A 74 -2.86 -10.78 -13.18
C LEU A 74 -2.08 -10.11 -12.04
N PRO A 75 -0.90 -9.54 -12.33
CA PRO A 75 -0.14 -8.78 -11.36
C PRO A 75 -0.94 -7.57 -10.88
N PHE A 76 -0.55 -7.06 -9.71
CA PHE A 76 -0.99 -5.75 -9.25
C PHE A 76 -0.40 -4.66 -10.15
N THR A 77 -1.13 -3.57 -10.31
CA THR A 77 -0.72 -2.40 -11.09
C THR A 77 -0.64 -1.16 -10.22
N TRP A 78 0.33 -0.31 -10.50
CA TRP A 78 0.44 1.01 -9.90
C TRP A 78 -0.56 1.99 -10.55
N PRO A 79 -0.85 3.13 -9.91
CA PRO A 79 -1.72 4.17 -10.49
C PRO A 79 -1.25 4.75 -11.83
N ASP A 80 0.03 4.59 -12.19
CA ASP A 80 0.59 5.00 -13.48
C ASP A 80 0.45 3.92 -14.58
N GLY A 81 -0.23 2.81 -14.26
CA GLY A 81 -0.45 1.68 -15.17
C GLY A 81 0.72 0.70 -15.27
N SER A 82 1.86 0.98 -14.61
CA SER A 82 2.97 0.03 -14.59
C SER A 82 2.69 -1.14 -13.66
N ASP A 83 3.15 -2.33 -14.04
CA ASP A 83 3.06 -3.51 -13.18
C ASP A 83 3.91 -3.34 -11.91
N ILE A 84 3.48 -3.99 -10.84
CA ILE A 84 4.34 -4.15 -9.67
C ILE A 84 5.57 -4.96 -10.06
N SER A 85 6.74 -4.31 -10.01
CA SER A 85 8.04 -4.97 -10.15
C SER A 85 8.41 -5.81 -8.92
N ASN A 86 9.35 -6.76 -9.09
CA ASN A 86 9.96 -7.52 -7.99
C ASN A 86 10.65 -6.65 -6.91
N CYS A 87 10.76 -5.34 -7.11
CA CYS A 87 11.28 -4.42 -6.09
C CYS A 87 10.24 -4.02 -5.04
N ALA A 88 8.95 -4.29 -5.24
CA ALA A 88 7.90 -3.85 -4.31
C ALA A 88 7.70 -4.79 -3.11
N SER A 89 8.22 -6.01 -3.20
CA SER A 89 8.06 -7.06 -2.19
C SER A 89 9.26 -8.02 -2.20
N ASN A 90 9.34 -8.93 -1.22
CA ASN A 90 10.29 -10.06 -1.20
C ASN A 90 9.64 -11.38 -1.61
N THR A 91 8.31 -11.46 -1.68
CA THR A 91 7.58 -12.63 -2.14
C THR A 91 7.21 -12.47 -3.61
N ASN A 92 7.11 -13.59 -4.34
CA ASN A 92 6.31 -13.61 -5.56
C ASN A 92 4.87 -13.36 -5.12
N ASP A 93 4.46 -12.10 -5.04
CA ASP A 93 3.18 -11.59 -4.49
C ASP A 93 1.92 -12.15 -5.17
N THR A 94 2.07 -13.11 -6.07
CA THR A 94 1.00 -13.70 -6.86
C THR A 94 0.25 -14.82 -6.17
N LYS A 95 0.72 -15.42 -5.06
CA LYS A 95 0.06 -16.64 -4.57
C LYS A 95 0.20 -16.90 -3.07
N THR A 96 -0.77 -16.45 -2.27
CA THR A 96 -1.52 -17.34 -1.37
C THR A 96 -2.73 -16.60 -0.81
N SER A 97 -3.91 -16.95 -1.33
CA SER A 97 -5.21 -16.99 -0.65
C SER A 97 -5.35 -16.19 0.66
N PHE A 98 -5.59 -14.88 0.56
CA PHE A 98 -6.43 -14.18 1.53
C PHE A 98 -7.38 -13.27 0.75
N ASN A 99 -8.43 -13.94 0.28
CA ASN A 99 -9.74 -13.48 -0.15
C ASN A 99 -9.87 -12.60 -1.40
N THR A 100 -10.91 -12.95 -2.14
CA THR A 100 -11.65 -12.21 -3.17
C THR A 100 -12.19 -10.85 -2.70
N ASP A 101 -11.59 -10.21 -1.70
CA ASP A 101 -12.18 -9.06 -0.99
C ASP A 101 -12.28 -7.83 -1.90
N GLY A 102 -11.43 -7.71 -2.92
CA GLY A 102 -11.52 -6.65 -3.92
C GLY A 102 -10.17 -6.26 -4.55
N PRO A 103 -10.14 -5.12 -5.27
CA PRO A 103 -8.96 -4.63 -5.98
C PRO A 103 -7.96 -3.88 -5.10
N ALA A 104 -8.29 -3.48 -3.88
CA ALA A 104 -7.39 -2.65 -3.08
C ALA A 104 -6.23 -3.48 -2.53
N THR A 105 -5.10 -2.83 -2.25
CA THR A 105 -3.92 -3.52 -1.72
C THR A 105 -3.36 -2.87 -0.47
N ARG A 106 -2.69 -3.67 0.36
CA ARG A 106 -2.01 -3.25 1.58
C ARG A 106 -0.60 -3.85 1.60
N LEU A 107 0.37 -3.11 2.11
CA LEU A 107 1.71 -3.64 2.41
C LEU A 107 1.76 -4.07 3.87
N SER A 108 2.25 -5.29 4.12
CA SER A 108 2.47 -5.80 5.47
C SER A 108 3.90 -5.55 5.98
N GLU A 109 4.06 -5.60 7.29
CA GLU A 109 5.37 -5.49 7.96
C GLU A 109 6.32 -6.66 7.63
N LYS A 110 5.78 -7.77 7.12
CA LYS A 110 6.54 -8.92 6.61
C LYS A 110 6.96 -8.74 5.15
N ASN A 111 6.74 -7.55 4.58
CA ASN A 111 7.05 -7.21 3.20
C ASN A 111 6.25 -8.05 2.19
N VAL A 112 4.96 -8.26 2.49
CA VAL A 112 4.01 -8.98 1.62
C VAL A 112 2.91 -8.01 1.19
N ILE A 113 2.54 -8.03 -0.08
CA ILE A 113 1.37 -7.27 -0.59
C ILE A 113 0.12 -8.13 -0.44
N LEU A 114 -0.89 -7.59 0.24
CA LEU A 114 -2.14 -8.26 0.56
C LEU A 114 -3.32 -7.60 -0.15
N ARG A 115 -4.29 -8.39 -0.63
CA ARG A 115 -5.55 -7.88 -1.18
C ARG A 115 -6.51 -7.43 -0.07
N ALA A 116 -7.45 -6.58 -0.46
CA ALA A 116 -8.51 -6.07 0.38
C ALA A 116 -9.67 -5.55 -0.47
N GLY A 117 -10.85 -5.45 0.14
CA GLY A 117 -11.93 -4.65 -0.41
C GLY A 117 -11.57 -3.17 -0.43
N MET A 118 -12.20 -2.44 -1.35
CA MET A 118 -12.10 -0.98 -1.40
C MET A 118 -12.57 -0.33 -0.09
N LYS A 119 -13.49 -0.98 0.61
CA LYS A 119 -13.96 -0.61 1.94
C LYS A 119 -13.73 -1.77 2.91
N THR A 120 -13.33 -1.46 4.14
CA THR A 120 -13.14 -2.43 5.23
C THR A 120 -13.87 -1.97 6.50
N ASP A 121 -14.03 -2.85 7.49
CA ASP A 121 -14.54 -2.44 8.80
C ASP A 121 -13.44 -1.79 9.65
N LEU A 122 -12.21 -2.25 9.46
CA LEU A 122 -11.03 -1.73 10.13
C LEU A 122 -10.43 -0.54 9.38
N LYS A 123 -9.73 0.33 10.09
CA LYS A 123 -9.06 1.52 9.52
C LYS A 123 -7.56 1.35 9.55
N TYR A 124 -6.90 1.69 8.44
CA TYR A 124 -5.46 1.58 8.25
C TYR A 124 -4.87 2.91 7.78
N LYS A 125 -3.59 3.11 8.06
CA LYS A 125 -2.83 4.24 7.53
C LYS A 125 -2.54 4.05 6.04
N VAL A 126 -2.14 5.10 5.34
CA VAL A 126 -1.77 5.09 3.93
C VAL A 126 -0.27 5.34 3.79
N LEU A 127 0.38 4.58 2.91
CA LEU A 127 1.77 4.85 2.52
C LEU A 127 1.81 5.92 1.44
N CYS A 128 2.64 6.94 1.66
CA CYS A 128 2.76 8.11 0.81
C CYS A 128 4.23 8.39 0.48
N SER A 129 4.44 9.20 -0.56
CA SER A 129 5.73 9.83 -0.86
C SER A 129 5.58 11.34 -0.86
N THR A 130 6.60 12.04 -0.38
CA THR A 130 6.63 13.51 -0.41
C THR A 130 6.72 14.01 -1.85
N TYR A 131 6.11 15.17 -2.11
CA TYR A 131 6.25 15.83 -3.39
C TYR A 131 7.73 16.05 -3.72
N SER A 132 8.15 15.67 -4.93
CA SER A 132 9.46 16.09 -5.43
C SER A 132 9.28 17.48 -6.01
N GLY A 133 9.45 18.47 -5.15
CA GLY A 133 9.25 19.86 -5.54
C GLY A 133 8.96 20.72 -4.32
N GLY A 134 9.94 20.81 -3.43
CA GLY A 134 10.07 22.04 -2.66
C GLY A 134 10.37 23.16 -3.65
N LYS A 135 9.52 24.18 -3.63
CA LYS A 135 10.06 25.53 -3.64
C LYS A 135 10.05 26.00 -2.20
#